data_AF-A0A8T2J630-F1
#
_entry.id   AF-A0A8T2J630-F1
#
_cell.length_a   1.000
_cell.length_b   1.000
_cell.length_c   1.000
_cell.angle_alpha   90.00
_cell.angle_beta   90.00
_cell.angle_gamma   90.00
#
_symmetry.space_group_name_H-M   'P 1'
#
loop_
_entity.id
_entity.type
_entity.pdbx_description
1 polymer ?
#
loop_
_entity_poly.entity_id
_entity_poly.type
_entity_poly.pdbx_seq_one_letter_code
_entity_poly.pdbx_strand_id
1 'polypeptide(L)'
;MPKPKKRSSRVAGGRHKNVQAFSDDDSSIETMSHCSSFSDVASFVEDGAEVDEEAAHEDFEYKLKGLIDLTLDKSAKTRQTALEGLKTGLSSKILYDFILVRRMTITDSIERCLKKGKSEEQQVAAALACLLCSQLGAGIESEEVFRTVAPVLKSIVCDRSASMLARQACATYLGLCCFIATDDVEDLYATMECMENLFSKLYHSESGTDNCSALHIQALQSWALLLTICHTSEVKKKLDIHLQKLPHLLTCGDVNMRIAAGETMALLFELAREADAEFNYKDLESLACTLKSLATDCNKHRAKVDRRKQRSVFRDVLRAVEEGDFQSEIIRFGRERMHIDSWVKRLTYSVFKELFGSGMQYHLLTNVFLRSIFDLGPPLLLDAATIKAMRIPREERHMNNSAAFKARTKARSKLRDKRADVGDF
;
A
#
# COMPACT_ATOMS: atom_id res chain seq x y z
N MET A 1 -54.83 8.94 -60.94
CA MET A 1 -53.36 8.68 -60.95
C MET A 1 -52.88 8.42 -59.51
N PRO A 2 -51.85 7.59 -59.31
CA PRO A 2 -51.97 6.38 -58.48
C PRO A 2 -51.31 6.45 -57.08
N LYS A 3 -51.82 5.61 -56.16
CA LYS A 3 -51.04 4.87 -55.13
C LYS A 3 -50.54 3.57 -55.80
N PRO A 4 -49.41 2.92 -55.40
CA PRO A 4 -49.22 2.51 -54.01
C PRO A 4 -47.79 2.30 -53.47
N LYS A 5 -47.78 2.08 -52.15
CA LYS A 5 -46.72 1.56 -51.27
C LYS A 5 -45.93 0.39 -51.90
N LYS A 6 -44.60 0.45 -51.85
CA LYS A 6 -43.73 -0.72 -52.04
C LYS A 6 -43.33 -1.31 -50.69
N ARG A 7 -43.87 -2.52 -50.43
CA ARG A 7 -43.32 -3.53 -49.53
C ARG A 7 -41.93 -3.92 -50.02
N SER A 8 -40.95 -4.01 -49.13
CA SER A 8 -39.72 -4.77 -49.36
C SER A 8 -39.72 -5.98 -48.43
N SER A 9 -39.83 -7.15 -49.06
CA SER A 9 -39.66 -8.48 -48.50
C SER A 9 -38.18 -8.78 -48.25
N ARG A 10 -37.84 -9.18 -47.01
CA ARG A 10 -36.55 -9.77 -46.63
C ARG A 10 -36.70 -11.29 -46.47
N VAL A 11 -36.11 -12.08 -47.38
CA VAL A 11 -35.64 -13.48 -47.25
C VAL A 11 -34.73 -13.71 -48.48
N ALA A 12 -33.55 -14.33 -48.50
CA ALA A 12 -32.54 -14.79 -47.56
C ALA A 12 -31.22 -14.83 -48.37
N GLY A 13 -30.08 -14.69 -47.70
CA GLY A 13 -28.76 -14.84 -48.34
C GLY A 13 -27.68 -14.71 -47.28
N GLY A 14 -27.20 -15.85 -46.79
CA GLY A 14 -26.33 -15.96 -45.62
C GLY A 14 -24.99 -15.26 -45.78
N ARG A 15 -24.50 -14.69 -44.67
CA ARG A 15 -23.08 -14.44 -44.45
C ARG A 15 -22.79 -14.33 -42.95
N HIS A 16 -21.97 -15.27 -42.49
CA HIS A 16 -21.07 -15.23 -41.33
C HIS A 16 -21.42 -14.29 -40.16
N LYS A 17 -21.77 -14.91 -39.02
CA LYS A 17 -21.69 -14.28 -37.69
C LYS A 17 -20.26 -13.81 -37.43
N ASN A 18 -20.00 -12.52 -37.60
CA ASN A 18 -18.91 -11.85 -36.89
C ASN A 18 -19.44 -11.55 -35.49
N VAL A 19 -18.98 -12.33 -34.51
CA VAL A 19 -19.16 -12.04 -33.10
C VAL A 19 -18.37 -10.78 -32.81
N GLN A 20 -19.09 -9.71 -32.52
CA GLN A 20 -18.55 -8.42 -32.15
C GLN A 20 -17.81 -8.56 -30.81
N ALA A 21 -16.54 -8.17 -30.81
CA ALA A 21 -15.69 -8.17 -29.64
C ALA A 21 -16.25 -7.20 -28.60
N PHE A 22 -16.58 -7.71 -27.42
CA PHE A 22 -16.78 -6.89 -26.23
C PHE A 22 -15.43 -6.29 -25.86
N SER A 23 -15.31 -4.98 -26.03
CA SER A 23 -14.23 -4.16 -25.52
C SER A 23 -14.48 -3.93 -24.03
N ASP A 24 -13.85 -4.73 -23.18
CA ASP A 24 -13.73 -4.46 -21.74
C ASP A 24 -12.37 -3.80 -21.52
N ASP A 25 -12.40 -2.48 -21.37
CA ASP A 25 -11.28 -1.65 -20.95
C ASP A 25 -11.33 -1.51 -19.41
N ASP A 26 -10.16 -1.66 -18.83
CA ASP A 26 -9.69 -1.21 -17.51
C ASP A 26 -10.38 -1.66 -16.19
N SER A 27 -9.69 -2.56 -15.48
CA SER A 27 -9.28 -2.39 -14.06
C SER A 27 -8.64 -3.70 -13.55
N SER A 28 -7.31 -3.72 -13.58
CA SER A 28 -6.46 -4.75 -13.01
C SER A 28 -6.60 -4.82 -11.49
N ILE A 29 -7.46 -5.71 -11.00
CA ILE A 29 -7.48 -6.09 -9.59
C ILE A 29 -6.35 -7.12 -9.36
N GLU A 30 -5.24 -6.64 -8.81
CA GLU A 30 -4.13 -7.43 -8.28
C GLU A 30 -4.62 -8.25 -7.07
N THR A 31 -5.25 -9.40 -7.32
CA THR A 31 -5.38 -10.46 -6.31
C THR A 31 -5.60 -11.78 -7.02
N MET A 32 -4.49 -12.37 -7.43
CA MET A 32 -4.24 -13.80 -7.53
C MET A 32 -2.81 -13.98 -8.03
N SER A 33 -2.08 -14.89 -7.38
CA SER A 33 -0.76 -15.39 -7.77
C SER A 33 -0.63 -15.55 -9.28
N HIS A 34 -0.17 -14.51 -9.95
CA HIS A 34 0.57 -14.60 -11.17
C HIS A 34 2.02 -14.70 -10.72
N CYS A 35 2.64 -15.88 -10.89
CA CYS A 35 4.08 -15.88 -11.15
C CYS A 35 4.27 -14.78 -12.18
N SER A 36 4.98 -13.70 -11.84
CA SER A 36 5.29 -12.62 -12.75
C SER A 36 5.87 -13.28 -13.98
N SER A 37 5.04 -13.42 -15.02
CA SER A 37 5.50 -13.64 -16.37
C SER A 37 6.43 -12.47 -16.56
N PHE A 38 7.72 -12.77 -16.69
CA PHE A 38 8.71 -11.84 -17.19
C PHE A 38 8.03 -11.00 -18.28
N SER A 39 7.62 -9.79 -17.95
CA SER A 39 7.41 -8.77 -18.95
C SER A 39 8.80 -8.50 -19.46
N ASP A 40 9.06 -9.05 -20.64
CA ASP A 40 10.22 -8.69 -21.42
C ASP A 40 10.20 -7.16 -21.50
N VAL A 41 11.15 -6.51 -20.83
CA VAL A 41 11.60 -5.18 -21.26
C VAL A 41 11.99 -5.43 -22.71
N ALA A 42 11.15 -4.95 -23.63
CA ALA A 42 11.45 -4.96 -25.04
C ALA A 42 12.90 -4.53 -25.17
N SER A 43 13.69 -5.36 -25.85
CA SER A 43 15.08 -5.09 -26.16
C SER A 43 15.16 -3.66 -26.69
N PHE A 44 15.65 -2.74 -25.87
CA PHE A 44 16.13 -1.47 -26.36
C PHE A 44 17.23 -1.82 -27.36
N VAL A 45 16.95 -1.55 -28.62
CA VAL A 45 17.96 -1.42 -29.63
C VAL A 45 18.75 -0.20 -29.19
N GLU A 46 19.90 -0.45 -28.60
CA GLU A 46 20.82 0.58 -28.13
C GLU A 46 21.49 1.19 -29.36
N ASP A 47 20.75 2.10 -29.99
CA ASP A 47 21.29 3.14 -30.85
C ASP A 47 20.60 4.45 -30.44
N GLY A 48 21.04 4.96 -29.29
CA GLY A 48 20.55 6.18 -28.68
C GLY A 48 21.72 6.84 -27.99
N ALA A 49 22.00 8.09 -28.37
CA ALA A 49 23.11 8.90 -27.87
C ALA A 49 23.32 8.73 -26.36
N GLU A 50 24.58 8.60 -25.93
CA GLU A 50 25.00 8.66 -24.53
C GLU A 50 24.44 9.96 -23.93
N VAL A 51 23.29 9.84 -23.24
CA VAL A 51 22.77 10.93 -22.42
C VAL A 51 23.73 11.02 -21.26
N ASP A 52 24.39 12.16 -21.12
CA ASP A 52 25.22 12.46 -19.96
C ASP A 52 24.36 12.37 -18.69
N GLU A 53 24.44 11.23 -18.00
CA GLU A 53 23.63 10.92 -16.82
C GLU A 53 23.90 11.91 -15.68
N GLU A 54 25.12 12.45 -15.62
CA GLU A 54 25.55 13.43 -14.63
C GLU A 54 24.92 14.80 -14.90
N ALA A 55 24.97 15.27 -16.15
CA ALA A 55 24.27 16.50 -16.55
C ALA A 55 22.75 16.40 -16.34
N ALA A 56 22.15 15.25 -16.65
CA ALA A 56 20.72 15.02 -16.42
C ALA A 56 20.36 15.00 -14.92
N HIS A 57 21.28 14.55 -14.07
CA HIS A 57 21.14 14.57 -12.61
C HIS A 57 21.21 16.01 -12.07
N GLU A 58 22.19 16.80 -12.51
CA GLU A 58 22.34 18.22 -12.12
C GLU A 58 21.14 19.07 -12.56
N ASP A 59 20.67 18.89 -13.79
CA ASP A 59 19.47 19.55 -14.31
C ASP A 59 18.23 19.22 -13.49
N PHE A 60 18.14 17.97 -13.02
CA PHE A 60 17.05 17.53 -12.17
C PHE A 60 17.11 18.21 -10.80
N GLU A 61 18.27 18.23 -10.13
CA GLU A 61 18.44 18.95 -8.88
C GLU A 61 18.18 20.45 -9.03
N TYR A 62 18.62 21.05 -10.13
CA TYR A 62 18.35 22.47 -10.42
C TYR A 62 16.85 22.76 -10.49
N LYS A 63 16.08 21.88 -11.14
CA LYS A 63 14.60 21.97 -11.15
C LYS A 63 14.03 21.86 -9.74
N LEU A 64 14.53 20.93 -8.91
CA LEU A 64 14.07 20.79 -7.53
C LEU A 64 14.37 22.04 -6.68
N LYS A 65 15.52 22.71 -6.88
CA LYS A 65 15.81 24.01 -6.21
C LYS A 65 14.75 25.05 -6.56
N GLY A 66 14.41 25.18 -7.84
CA GLY A 66 13.34 26.08 -8.28
C GLY A 66 11.98 25.73 -7.65
N LEU A 67 11.66 24.44 -7.48
CA LEU A 67 10.43 24.04 -6.78
C LEU A 67 10.47 24.41 -5.29
N ILE A 68 11.61 24.27 -4.61
CA ILE A 68 11.77 24.72 -3.22
C ILE A 68 11.46 26.22 -3.11
N ASP A 69 11.98 27.05 -4.00
CA ASP A 69 11.69 28.49 -3.98
C ASP A 69 10.20 28.78 -4.20
N LEU A 70 9.55 28.06 -5.12
CA LEU A 70 8.12 28.19 -5.39
C LEU A 70 7.21 27.77 -4.22
N THR A 71 7.72 27.03 -3.23
CA THR A 71 6.97 26.77 -1.98
C THR A 71 6.76 28.03 -1.14
N LEU A 72 7.47 29.13 -1.42
CA LEU A 72 7.31 30.40 -0.72
C LEU A 72 6.40 31.38 -1.47
N ASP A 73 5.86 30.98 -2.62
CA ASP A 73 5.05 31.84 -3.49
C ASP A 73 3.74 32.30 -2.81
N LYS A 74 3.27 33.49 -3.18
CA LYS A 74 2.02 34.06 -2.65
C LYS A 74 0.80 33.24 -3.07
N SER A 75 0.82 32.65 -4.26
CA SER A 75 -0.25 31.81 -4.81
C SER A 75 -0.26 30.43 -4.17
N ALA A 76 -1.39 30.07 -3.54
CA ALA A 76 -1.59 28.74 -2.97
C ALA A 76 -1.49 27.63 -4.03
N LYS A 77 -1.96 27.88 -5.26
CA LYS A 77 -1.88 26.89 -6.32
C LYS A 77 -0.44 26.64 -6.77
N THR A 78 0.37 27.70 -6.84
CA THR A 78 1.80 27.60 -7.17
C THR A 78 2.54 26.78 -6.12
N ARG A 79 2.31 27.07 -4.82
CA ARG A 79 2.90 26.29 -3.72
C ARG A 79 2.49 24.82 -3.77
N GLN A 80 1.20 24.54 -4.00
CA GLN A 80 0.71 23.16 -4.13
C GLN A 80 1.42 22.41 -5.25
N THR A 81 1.50 22.99 -6.45
CA THR A 81 2.19 22.36 -7.59
C THR A 81 3.69 22.17 -7.33
N ALA A 82 4.32 23.11 -6.61
CA ALA A 82 5.71 22.97 -6.20
C ALA A 82 5.90 21.78 -5.24
N LEU A 83 5.05 21.63 -4.23
CA LEU A 83 5.05 20.49 -3.31
C LEU A 83 4.79 19.16 -4.04
N GLU A 84 3.88 19.13 -5.02
CA GLU A 84 3.59 17.94 -5.83
C GLU A 84 4.80 17.53 -6.67
N GLY A 85 5.52 18.50 -7.25
CA GLY A 85 6.75 18.27 -7.98
C GLY A 85 7.87 17.74 -7.07
N LEU A 86 8.04 18.31 -5.87
CA LEU A 86 8.99 17.83 -4.88
C LEU A 86 8.66 16.41 -4.41
N LYS A 87 7.38 16.14 -4.10
CA LYS A 87 6.89 14.80 -3.74
C LYS A 87 7.24 13.79 -4.82
N THR A 88 6.95 14.12 -6.08
CA THR A 88 7.23 13.23 -7.22
C THR A 88 8.74 13.00 -7.39
N GLY A 89 9.56 14.03 -7.19
CA GLY A 89 11.01 13.90 -7.27
C GLY A 89 11.57 12.98 -6.17
N LEU A 90 11.15 13.21 -4.92
CA LEU A 90 11.59 12.43 -3.76
C LEU A 90 11.00 11.02 -3.72
N SER A 91 9.87 10.77 -4.39
CA SER A 91 9.32 9.41 -4.47
C SER A 91 9.96 8.57 -5.56
N SER A 92 10.62 9.19 -6.55
CA SER A 92 11.13 8.51 -7.76
C SER A 92 12.65 8.34 -7.78
N LYS A 93 13.40 9.14 -7.01
CA LYS A 93 14.86 9.11 -6.96
C LYS A 93 15.39 9.18 -5.53
N ILE A 94 16.60 8.66 -5.32
CA ILE A 94 17.38 8.89 -4.09
C ILE A 94 18.14 10.20 -4.24
N LEU A 95 17.95 11.11 -3.30
CA LEU A 95 18.44 12.49 -3.36
C LEU A 95 19.08 12.88 -2.01
N TYR A 96 19.79 11.94 -1.37
CA TYR A 96 20.28 12.09 0.00
C TYR A 96 21.13 13.36 0.18
N ASP A 97 22.17 13.57 -0.62
CA ASP A 97 23.05 14.73 -0.50
C ASP A 97 22.31 16.05 -0.76
N PHE A 98 21.45 16.07 -1.78
CA PHE A 98 20.61 17.22 -2.11
C PHE A 98 19.71 17.63 -0.93
N ILE A 99 19.07 16.63 -0.31
CA ILE A 99 18.16 16.78 0.81
C ILE A 99 18.91 17.19 2.07
N LEU A 100 20.01 16.51 2.39
CA LEU A 100 20.78 16.72 3.62
C LEU A 100 21.20 18.18 3.76
N VAL A 101 21.69 18.78 2.67
CA VAL A 101 22.11 20.19 2.63
C VAL A 101 20.93 21.16 2.77
N ARG A 102 19.70 20.76 2.39
CA ARG A 102 18.52 21.64 2.32
C ARG A 102 17.43 21.28 3.33
N ARG A 103 17.68 20.32 4.22
CA ARG A 103 16.67 19.72 5.11
C ARG A 103 15.91 20.77 5.93
N MET A 104 16.61 21.77 6.45
CA MET A 104 16.00 22.85 7.24
C MET A 104 15.04 23.69 6.37
N THR A 105 15.50 24.14 5.21
CA THR A 105 14.67 24.94 4.27
C THR A 105 13.44 24.16 3.80
N ILE A 106 13.60 22.88 3.44
CA ILE A 106 12.48 22.03 3.01
C ILE A 106 11.49 21.84 4.17
N THR A 107 11.99 21.61 5.39
CA THR A 107 11.17 21.45 6.60
C THR A 107 10.38 22.72 6.91
N ASP A 108 11.02 23.89 6.87
CA ASP A 108 10.35 25.18 7.08
C ASP A 108 9.24 25.45 6.05
N SER A 109 9.51 25.08 4.79
CA SER A 109 8.52 25.16 3.72
C SER A 109 7.32 24.24 3.97
N ILE A 110 7.58 22.99 4.36
CA ILE A 110 6.55 22.01 4.73
C ILE A 110 5.72 22.54 5.91
N GLU A 111 6.37 22.95 6.99
CA GLU A 111 5.71 23.41 8.21
C GLU A 111 4.80 24.61 7.92
N ARG A 112 5.26 25.56 7.10
CA ARG A 112 4.47 26.70 6.66
C ARG A 112 3.26 26.29 5.85
N CYS A 113 3.42 25.38 4.89
CA CYS A 113 2.34 24.89 4.04
C CYS A 113 1.32 24.09 4.86
N LEU A 114 1.76 23.37 5.90
CA LEU A 114 0.86 22.71 6.85
C LEU A 114 0.06 23.73 7.68
N LYS A 115 0.72 24.77 8.20
CA LYS A 115 0.08 25.80 9.05
C LYS A 115 -0.86 26.73 8.29
N LYS A 116 -0.52 27.12 7.06
CA LYS A 116 -1.21 28.18 6.29
C LYS A 116 -1.94 27.66 5.05
N GLY A 117 -1.62 26.46 4.59
CA GLY A 117 -2.18 25.89 3.37
C GLY A 117 -3.61 25.41 3.54
N LYS A 118 -4.27 25.18 2.40
CA LYS A 118 -5.58 24.51 2.36
C LYS A 118 -5.39 22.99 2.29
N SER A 119 -6.49 22.24 2.31
CA SER A 119 -6.45 20.80 2.51
C SER A 119 -5.64 19.99 1.51
N GLU A 120 -5.65 20.35 0.22
CA GLU A 120 -4.81 19.69 -0.79
C GLU A 120 -3.32 19.99 -0.57
N GLU A 121 -2.99 21.26 -0.29
CA GLU A 121 -1.63 21.70 0.03
C GLU A 121 -1.11 21.01 1.30
N GLN A 122 -1.93 20.92 2.35
CA GLN A 122 -1.61 20.23 3.60
C GLN A 122 -1.36 18.73 3.38
N GLN A 123 -2.20 18.07 2.57
CA GLN A 123 -2.03 16.66 2.24
C GLN A 123 -0.69 16.39 1.56
N VAL A 124 -0.32 17.21 0.56
CA VAL A 124 0.94 17.02 -0.16
C VAL A 124 2.15 17.40 0.71
N ALA A 125 2.05 18.46 1.53
CA ALA A 125 3.09 18.83 2.47
C ALA A 125 3.36 17.72 3.52
N ALA A 126 2.30 17.11 4.06
CA ALA A 126 2.42 15.99 4.99
C ALA A 126 3.08 14.76 4.33
N ALA A 127 2.72 14.45 3.08
CA ALA A 127 3.36 13.39 2.32
C ALA A 127 4.85 13.67 2.06
N LEU A 128 5.18 14.92 1.73
CA LEU A 128 6.55 15.34 1.49
C LEU A 128 7.41 15.26 2.75
N ALA A 129 6.86 15.58 3.92
CA ALA A 129 7.54 15.38 5.21
C ALA A 129 7.95 13.92 5.41
N CYS A 130 7.04 13.00 5.08
CA CYS A 130 7.29 11.58 5.20
C CYS A 130 8.35 11.06 4.21
N LEU A 131 8.32 11.54 2.96
CA LEU A 131 9.35 11.22 1.97
C LEU A 131 10.73 11.76 2.37
N LEU A 132 10.76 12.98 2.93
CA LEU A 132 11.96 13.59 3.48
C LEU A 132 12.56 12.72 4.59
N CYS A 133 11.76 12.33 5.59
CA CYS A 133 12.22 11.41 6.64
C CYS A 133 12.67 10.06 6.07
N SER A 134 11.94 9.50 5.10
CA SER A 134 12.25 8.18 4.51
C SER A 134 13.57 8.15 3.74
N GLN A 135 14.02 9.28 3.20
CA GLN A 135 15.32 9.37 2.52
C GLN A 135 16.46 9.71 3.47
N LEU A 136 16.19 10.53 4.50
CA LEU A 136 17.17 10.79 5.56
C LEU A 136 17.45 9.53 6.40
N GLY A 137 16.45 8.64 6.51
CA GLY A 137 16.53 7.41 7.30
C GLY A 137 16.35 7.65 8.79
N ALA A 138 16.53 6.61 9.60
CA ALA A 138 16.53 6.74 11.05
C ALA A 138 17.78 7.50 11.52
N GLY A 139 17.60 8.58 12.28
CA GLY A 139 18.69 9.38 12.82
C GLY A 139 18.29 10.81 13.14
N ILE A 140 19.25 11.58 13.66
CA ILE A 140 19.07 12.94 14.18
C ILE A 140 18.43 13.87 13.14
N GLU A 141 18.80 13.71 11.86
CA GLU A 141 18.29 14.55 10.78
C GLU A 141 16.79 14.37 10.57
N SER A 142 16.28 13.14 10.59
CA SER A 142 14.85 12.88 10.43
C SER A 142 14.06 13.15 11.72
N GLU A 143 14.67 12.95 12.90
CA GLU A 143 14.11 13.36 14.19
C GLU A 143 13.86 14.88 14.26
N GLU A 144 14.80 15.69 13.78
CA GLU A 144 14.63 17.16 13.74
C GLU A 144 13.48 17.58 12.81
N VAL A 145 13.32 16.91 11.67
CA VAL A 145 12.17 17.10 10.78
C VAL A 145 10.89 16.74 11.54
N PHE A 146 10.85 15.56 12.16
CA PHE A 146 9.68 15.07 12.89
C PHE A 146 9.28 15.98 14.03
N ARG A 147 10.23 16.44 14.86
CA ARG A 147 10.01 17.36 15.98
C ARG A 147 9.36 18.67 15.53
N THR A 148 9.67 19.13 14.31
CA THR A 148 9.09 20.34 13.73
C THR A 148 7.68 20.10 13.19
N VAL A 149 7.46 19.01 12.44
CA VAL A 149 6.18 18.78 11.74
C VAL A 149 5.12 18.08 12.60
N ALA A 150 5.51 17.20 13.54
CA ALA A 150 4.60 16.38 14.31
C ALA A 150 3.58 17.18 15.14
N PRO A 151 3.96 18.28 15.84
CA PRO A 151 2.98 19.10 16.57
C PRO A 151 1.93 19.72 15.65
N VAL A 152 2.34 20.14 14.45
CA VAL A 152 1.43 20.74 13.45
C VAL A 152 0.47 19.69 12.89
N LEU A 153 0.99 18.51 12.52
CA LEU A 153 0.18 17.39 12.06
C LEU A 153 -0.84 16.96 13.13
N LYS A 154 -0.39 16.80 14.38
CA LYS A 154 -1.26 16.45 15.53
C LYS A 154 -2.35 17.51 15.75
N SER A 155 -2.00 18.79 15.67
CA SER A 155 -2.97 19.89 15.75
C SER A 155 -4.05 19.79 14.66
N ILE A 156 -3.66 19.55 13.40
CA ILE A 156 -4.60 19.41 12.28
C ILE A 156 -5.51 18.19 12.50
N VAL A 157 -4.94 17.04 12.87
CA VAL A 157 -5.70 15.80 13.14
C VAL A 157 -6.80 16.02 14.19
N CYS A 158 -6.47 16.74 15.27
CA CYS A 158 -7.38 17.02 16.38
C CYS A 158 -8.36 18.18 16.12
N ASP A 159 -8.08 19.06 15.17
CA ASP A 159 -8.94 20.19 14.84
C ASP A 159 -10.21 19.75 14.10
N ARG A 160 -11.37 19.85 14.76
CA ARG A 160 -12.67 19.49 14.16
C ARG A 160 -13.14 20.46 13.08
N SER A 161 -12.56 21.66 13.01
CA SER A 161 -12.86 22.65 11.98
C SER A 161 -12.03 22.47 10.71
N ALA A 162 -10.90 21.75 10.81
CA ALA A 162 -10.08 21.39 9.66
C ALA A 162 -10.82 20.41 8.73
N SER A 163 -10.48 20.44 7.45
CA SER A 163 -11.16 19.59 6.46
C SER A 163 -10.86 18.11 6.68
N MET A 164 -11.83 17.24 6.37
CA MET A 164 -11.64 15.79 6.48
C MET A 164 -10.51 15.25 5.60
N LEU A 165 -10.22 15.89 4.46
CA LEU A 165 -9.08 15.55 3.60
C LEU A 165 -7.74 15.83 4.30
N ALA A 166 -7.60 17.00 4.91
CA ALA A 166 -6.39 17.36 5.63
C ALA A 166 -6.17 16.47 6.85
N ARG A 167 -7.24 16.26 7.65
CA ARG A 167 -7.19 15.46 8.87
C ARG A 167 -6.80 14.02 8.61
N GLN A 168 -7.43 13.37 7.63
CA GLN A 168 -7.11 11.96 7.32
C GLN A 168 -5.67 11.82 6.80
N ALA A 169 -5.21 12.75 5.96
CA ALA A 169 -3.84 12.73 5.44
C ALA A 169 -2.82 12.96 6.55
N CYS A 170 -3.06 13.94 7.42
CA CYS A 170 -2.20 14.21 8.56
C CYS A 170 -2.17 13.04 9.56
N ALA A 171 -3.26 12.28 9.72
CA ALA A 171 -3.26 11.08 10.54
C ALA A 171 -2.31 10.01 9.96
N THR A 172 -2.43 9.73 8.66
CA THR A 172 -1.54 8.80 7.95
C THR A 172 -0.07 9.19 8.08
N TYR A 173 0.26 10.44 7.72
CA TYR A 173 1.66 10.87 7.66
C TYR A 173 2.26 11.21 9.03
N LEU A 174 1.44 11.55 10.04
CA LEU A 174 1.92 11.62 11.42
C LEU A 174 2.37 10.24 11.89
N GLY A 175 1.55 9.21 11.67
CA GLY A 175 1.91 7.82 12.02
C GLY A 175 3.14 7.34 11.26
N LEU A 176 3.22 7.64 9.96
CA LEU A 176 4.34 7.19 9.13
C LEU A 176 5.65 7.93 9.45
N CYS A 177 5.61 9.25 9.69
CA CYS A 177 6.80 9.98 10.15
C CYS A 177 7.25 9.49 11.53
N CYS A 178 6.31 9.21 12.44
CA CYS A 178 6.62 8.64 13.74
C CYS A 178 7.29 7.26 13.59
N PHE A 179 6.75 6.38 12.75
CA PHE A 179 7.36 5.08 12.45
C PHE A 179 8.80 5.18 11.94
N ILE A 180 9.10 6.20 11.12
CA ILE A 180 10.41 6.36 10.48
C ILE A 180 11.43 7.03 11.41
N ALA A 181 11.02 8.08 12.12
CA ALA A 181 11.92 9.08 12.66
C ALA A 181 11.83 9.24 14.19
N THR A 182 10.91 8.55 14.87
CA THR A 182 10.84 8.64 16.34
C THR A 182 11.91 7.74 16.95
N ASP A 183 12.74 8.29 17.83
CA ASP A 183 13.59 7.53 18.76
C ASP A 183 13.07 7.63 20.21
N ASP A 184 12.22 8.64 20.48
CA ASP A 184 11.57 8.80 21.78
C ASP A 184 10.29 7.94 21.88
N VAL A 185 10.26 7.08 22.90
CA VAL A 185 9.15 6.18 23.22
C VAL A 185 7.92 6.96 23.71
N GLU A 186 8.11 8.12 24.38
CA GLU A 186 7.01 8.97 24.82
C GLU A 186 6.28 9.59 23.62
N ASP A 187 7.02 10.05 22.60
CA ASP A 187 6.47 10.58 21.36
C ASP A 187 5.71 9.49 20.56
N LEU A 188 6.26 8.27 20.52
CA LEU A 188 5.60 7.10 19.93
C LEU A 188 4.24 6.86 20.60
N TYR A 189 4.22 6.73 21.92
CA TYR A 189 2.99 6.44 22.66
C TYR A 189 1.98 7.58 22.61
N ALA A 190 2.44 8.84 22.66
CA ALA A 190 1.59 10.02 22.53
C ALA A 190 0.97 10.15 21.12
N THR A 191 1.67 9.65 20.09
CA THR A 191 1.14 9.58 18.73
C THR A 191 0.12 8.45 18.60
N MET A 192 0.39 7.28 19.16
CA MET A 192 -0.57 6.17 19.20
C MET A 192 -1.86 6.56 19.93
N GLU A 193 -1.76 7.19 21.10
CA GLU A 193 -2.91 7.66 21.87
C GLU A 193 -3.75 8.68 21.08
N CYS A 194 -3.10 9.56 20.30
CA CYS A 194 -3.79 10.48 19.39
C CYS A 194 -4.68 9.72 18.40
N MET A 195 -4.17 8.64 17.80
CA MET A 195 -4.92 7.80 16.86
C MET A 195 -6.02 6.99 17.56
N GLU A 196 -5.73 6.42 18.73
CA GLU A 196 -6.71 5.68 19.56
C GLU A 196 -7.93 6.52 19.89
N ASN A 197 -7.71 7.78 20.27
CA ASN A 197 -8.77 8.73 20.60
C ASN A 197 -9.69 9.05 19.39
N LEU A 198 -9.28 8.75 18.17
CA LEU A 198 -10.11 8.90 16.98
C LEU A 198 -10.98 7.66 16.75
N PHE A 199 -10.39 6.48 16.59
CA PHE A 199 -11.15 5.29 16.19
C PHE A 199 -11.92 4.62 17.34
N SER A 200 -11.46 4.74 18.60
CA SER A 200 -12.11 4.08 19.76
C SER A 200 -13.53 4.58 20.03
N LYS A 201 -13.87 5.77 19.53
CA LYS A 201 -15.24 6.32 19.56
C LYS A 201 -16.24 5.44 18.82
N LEU A 202 -15.78 4.68 17.83
CA LEU A 202 -16.63 3.79 17.04
C LEU A 202 -16.94 2.46 17.75
N TYR A 203 -16.23 2.12 18.84
CA TYR A 203 -16.52 0.89 19.59
C TYR A 203 -17.90 0.87 20.25
N HIS A 204 -18.48 2.04 20.51
CA HIS A 204 -19.73 2.20 21.26
C HIS A 204 -20.92 2.56 20.36
N SER A 205 -20.77 2.47 19.04
CA SER A 205 -21.84 2.81 18.12
C SER A 205 -22.85 1.66 18.03
N GLU A 206 -23.97 1.78 18.78
CA GLU A 206 -25.05 0.77 18.82
C GLU A 206 -26.00 0.85 17.60
N SER A 207 -25.92 1.93 16.83
CA SER A 207 -26.81 2.21 15.70
C SER A 207 -26.03 2.09 14.40
N GLY A 208 -26.42 1.16 13.52
CA GLY A 208 -25.79 0.86 12.23
C GLY A 208 -25.72 2.01 11.20
N THR A 209 -25.92 3.25 11.61
CA THR A 209 -25.52 4.48 10.91
C THR A 209 -24.23 5.02 11.53
N ASP A 210 -23.14 4.28 11.40
CA ASP A 210 -21.85 4.75 11.89
C ASP A 210 -21.42 5.98 11.10
N ASN A 211 -21.10 7.08 11.79
CA ASN A 211 -20.33 8.20 11.24
C ASN A 211 -18.85 7.81 11.05
N CYS A 212 -18.62 6.59 10.55
CA CYS A 212 -17.31 6.14 10.14
C CYS A 212 -16.84 7.04 9.00
N SER A 213 -15.56 7.42 9.06
CA SER A 213 -14.97 8.34 8.12
C SER A 213 -13.59 7.85 7.76
N ALA A 214 -13.06 8.33 6.64
CA ALA A 214 -11.70 7.97 6.22
C ALA A 214 -10.66 8.33 7.29
N LEU A 215 -10.87 9.37 8.10
CA LEU A 215 -10.01 9.70 9.24
C LEU A 215 -9.94 8.56 10.26
N HIS A 216 -11.07 7.93 10.59
CA HIS A 216 -11.09 6.81 11.54
C HIS A 216 -10.33 5.60 10.98
N ILE A 217 -10.46 5.34 9.67
CA ILE A 217 -9.76 4.25 8.97
C ILE A 217 -8.25 4.52 9.00
N GLN A 218 -7.82 5.72 8.60
CA GLN A 218 -6.41 6.10 8.59
C GLN A 218 -5.79 6.12 10.00
N ALA A 219 -6.55 6.53 11.01
CA ALA A 219 -6.11 6.46 12.40
C ALA A 219 -5.88 5.01 12.86
N LEU A 220 -6.80 4.09 12.53
CA LEU A 220 -6.65 2.67 12.87
C LEU A 220 -5.43 2.05 12.17
N GLN A 221 -5.25 2.32 10.88
CA GLN A 221 -4.11 1.80 10.11
C GLN A 221 -2.77 2.38 10.60
N SER A 222 -2.72 3.68 10.91
CA SER A 222 -1.53 4.34 11.45
C SER A 222 -1.19 3.81 12.84
N TRP A 223 -2.20 3.61 13.69
CA TRP A 223 -2.02 3.00 15.00
C TRP A 223 -1.50 1.56 14.89
N ALA A 224 -2.07 0.76 14.00
CA ALA A 224 -1.62 -0.61 13.74
C ALA A 224 -0.17 -0.65 13.27
N LEU A 225 0.25 0.30 12.42
CA LEU A 225 1.64 0.43 11.99
C LEU A 225 2.57 0.76 13.16
N LEU A 226 2.21 1.74 14.00
CA LEU A 226 3.05 2.10 15.15
C LEU A 226 3.15 0.98 16.19
N LEU A 227 2.12 0.15 16.31
CA LEU A 227 2.15 -1.01 17.19
C LEU A 227 3.23 -2.03 16.78
N THR A 228 3.60 -2.10 15.49
CA THR A 228 4.60 -3.08 15.02
C THR A 228 6.03 -2.78 15.46
N ILE A 229 6.30 -1.54 15.90
CA ILE A 229 7.61 -1.11 16.41
C ILE A 229 7.60 -0.92 17.93
N CYS A 230 6.50 -1.25 18.60
CA CYS A 230 6.41 -1.15 20.05
C CYS A 230 7.13 -2.30 20.76
N HIS A 231 7.68 -2.01 21.94
CA HIS A 231 8.15 -3.06 22.85
C HIS A 231 7.00 -4.01 23.26
N THR A 232 7.32 -5.29 23.44
CA THR A 232 6.35 -6.36 23.73
C THR A 232 5.45 -6.05 24.94
N SER A 233 5.94 -5.33 25.96
CA SER A 233 5.13 -4.92 27.12
C SER A 233 3.99 -3.99 26.75
N GLU A 234 4.23 -3.01 25.87
CA GLU A 234 3.19 -2.10 25.40
C GLU A 234 2.23 -2.81 24.45
N VAL A 235 2.75 -3.71 23.60
CA VAL A 235 1.90 -4.58 22.75
C VAL A 235 0.89 -5.36 23.60
N LYS A 236 1.33 -6.03 24.68
CA LYS A 236 0.44 -6.75 25.61
C LYS A 236 -0.64 -5.84 26.20
N LYS A 237 -0.25 -4.66 26.69
CA LYS A 237 -1.20 -3.66 27.21
C LYS A 237 -2.22 -3.20 26.17
N LYS A 238 -1.80 -2.98 24.92
CA LYS A 238 -2.71 -2.60 23.83
C LYS A 238 -3.63 -3.74 23.41
N LEU A 239 -3.14 -4.98 23.40
CA LEU A 239 -3.97 -6.17 23.18
C LEU A 239 -5.09 -6.26 24.23
N ASP A 240 -4.77 -6.11 25.52
CA ASP A 240 -5.75 -6.15 26.60
C ASP A 240 -6.87 -5.10 26.44
N ILE A 241 -6.53 -3.91 25.94
CA ILE A 241 -7.47 -2.80 25.76
C ILE A 241 -8.36 -3.00 24.53
N HIS A 242 -7.77 -3.42 23.41
CA HIS A 242 -8.40 -3.29 22.08
C HIS A 242 -8.92 -4.60 21.50
N LEU A 243 -8.32 -5.74 21.83
CA LEU A 243 -8.58 -7.01 21.14
C LEU A 243 -10.05 -7.46 21.24
N GLN A 244 -10.68 -7.23 22.39
CA GLN A 244 -12.11 -7.54 22.61
C GLN A 244 -13.06 -6.50 21.99
N LYS A 245 -12.57 -5.29 21.72
CA LYS A 245 -13.39 -4.17 21.23
C LYS A 245 -13.37 -4.06 19.71
N LEU A 246 -12.24 -4.36 19.08
CA LEU A 246 -12.05 -4.27 17.63
C LEU A 246 -13.09 -5.03 16.79
N PRO A 247 -13.61 -6.21 17.21
CA PRO A 247 -14.65 -6.91 16.46
C PRO A 247 -15.90 -6.07 16.16
N HIS A 248 -16.22 -5.07 16.99
CA HIS A 248 -17.34 -4.13 16.72
C HIS A 248 -17.13 -3.33 15.42
N LEU A 249 -15.89 -3.09 15.00
CA LEU A 249 -15.60 -2.39 13.74
C LEU A 249 -15.86 -3.27 12.51
N LEU A 250 -15.94 -4.60 12.68
CA LEU A 250 -16.24 -5.54 11.59
C LEU A 250 -17.72 -5.49 11.15
N THR A 251 -18.60 -4.93 11.98
CA THR A 251 -20.02 -4.73 11.65
C THR A 251 -20.31 -3.36 11.05
N CYS A 252 -19.30 -2.48 10.95
CA CYS A 252 -19.45 -1.13 10.42
C CYS A 252 -20.04 -1.14 9.00
N GLY A 253 -20.82 -0.11 8.63
CA GLY A 253 -21.40 0.02 7.29
C GLY A 253 -20.36 0.24 6.17
N ASP A 254 -19.23 0.86 6.48
CA ASP A 254 -18.14 1.16 5.53
C ASP A 254 -17.27 -0.08 5.26
N VAL A 255 -17.05 -0.42 3.98
CA VAL A 255 -16.25 -1.59 3.59
C VAL A 255 -14.77 -1.46 3.88
N ASN A 256 -14.22 -0.26 3.75
CA ASN A 256 -12.81 0.01 3.99
C ASN A 256 -12.52 -0.04 5.49
N MET A 257 -13.44 0.42 6.35
CA MET A 257 -13.33 0.24 7.79
C MET A 257 -13.33 -1.24 8.18
N ARG A 258 -14.27 -2.05 7.65
CA ARG A 258 -14.29 -3.49 7.92
C ARG A 258 -12.97 -4.15 7.48
N ILE A 259 -12.47 -3.82 6.29
CA ILE A 259 -11.18 -4.32 5.80
C ILE A 259 -10.05 -3.93 6.75
N ALA A 260 -9.90 -2.65 7.08
CA ALA A 260 -8.85 -2.17 7.98
C ALA A 260 -8.93 -2.82 9.37
N ALA A 261 -10.13 -2.99 9.93
CA ALA A 261 -10.35 -3.70 11.18
C ALA A 261 -9.98 -5.19 11.09
N GLY A 262 -10.34 -5.87 9.99
CA GLY A 262 -9.97 -7.26 9.77
C GLY A 262 -8.46 -7.46 9.65
N GLU A 263 -7.77 -6.61 8.89
CA GLU A 263 -6.31 -6.66 8.78
C GLU A 263 -5.62 -6.32 10.09
N THR A 264 -6.14 -5.35 10.85
CA THR A 264 -5.65 -5.03 12.19
C THR A 264 -5.88 -6.19 13.16
N MET A 265 -7.01 -6.89 13.09
CA MET A 265 -7.24 -8.10 13.91
C MET A 265 -6.22 -9.18 13.61
N ALA A 266 -5.93 -9.45 12.34
CA ALA A 266 -4.94 -10.45 11.97
C ALA A 266 -3.53 -10.06 12.47
N LEU A 267 -3.16 -8.79 12.37
CA LEU A 267 -1.93 -8.25 12.96
C LEU A 267 -1.90 -8.44 14.49
N LEU A 268 -2.97 -8.09 15.20
CA LEU A 268 -3.03 -8.25 16.66
C LEU A 268 -2.92 -9.72 17.07
N PHE A 269 -3.53 -10.65 16.34
CA PHE A 269 -3.39 -12.09 16.57
C PHE A 269 -1.96 -12.59 16.30
N GLU A 270 -1.30 -12.08 15.27
CA GLU A 270 0.12 -12.37 15.00
C GLU A 270 1.00 -11.90 16.17
N LEU A 271 0.89 -10.62 16.56
CA LEU A 271 1.65 -10.05 17.67
C LEU A 271 1.34 -10.72 19.03
N ALA A 272 0.09 -11.12 19.26
CA ALA A 272 -0.30 -11.80 20.49
C ALA A 272 0.36 -13.18 20.61
N ARG A 273 0.38 -13.96 19.52
CA ARG A 273 1.03 -15.27 19.47
C ARG A 273 2.56 -15.18 19.56
N GLU A 274 3.14 -14.10 19.02
CA GLU A 274 4.57 -13.83 19.17
C GLU A 274 4.92 -13.46 20.62
N ALA A 275 4.07 -12.67 21.29
CA ALA A 275 4.27 -12.23 22.66
C ALA A 275 3.95 -13.31 23.73
N ASP A 276 3.10 -14.28 23.38
CA ASP A 276 2.67 -15.39 24.22
C ASP A 276 2.28 -16.61 23.35
N ALA A 277 3.10 -17.67 23.40
CA ALA A 277 2.86 -18.90 22.65
C ALA A 277 1.60 -19.66 23.11
N GLU A 278 1.11 -19.41 24.34
CA GLU A 278 -0.11 -19.98 24.89
C GLU A 278 -1.33 -19.07 24.67
N PHE A 279 -1.17 -18.00 23.88
CA PHE A 279 -2.24 -17.05 23.59
C PHE A 279 -3.51 -17.74 23.12
N ASN A 280 -4.59 -17.52 23.87
CA ASN A 280 -5.92 -18.03 23.58
C ASN A 280 -6.96 -16.91 23.64
N TYR A 281 -7.68 -16.71 22.54
CA TYR A 281 -8.74 -15.71 22.45
C TYR A 281 -10.09 -16.34 22.82
N LYS A 282 -10.68 -15.89 23.94
CA LYS A 282 -11.89 -16.48 24.53
C LYS A 282 -13.08 -16.57 23.56
N ASP A 283 -13.30 -15.54 22.73
CA ASP A 283 -14.45 -15.44 21.84
C ASP A 283 -14.13 -15.82 20.38
N LEU A 284 -13.16 -16.73 20.18
CA LEU A 284 -12.65 -17.09 18.85
C LEU A 284 -13.75 -17.62 17.93
N GLU A 285 -14.64 -18.46 18.43
CA GLU A 285 -15.73 -19.03 17.63
C GLU A 285 -16.70 -17.97 17.10
N SER A 286 -17.06 -17.00 17.95
CA SER A 286 -17.94 -15.89 17.59
C SER A 286 -17.29 -14.96 16.56
N LEU A 287 -16.01 -14.64 16.78
CA LEU A 287 -15.21 -13.87 15.83
C LEU A 287 -15.07 -14.60 14.49
N ALA A 288 -14.75 -15.89 14.49
CA ALA A 288 -14.62 -16.71 13.30
C ALA A 288 -15.92 -16.75 12.49
N CYS A 289 -17.08 -16.87 13.16
CA CYS A 289 -18.39 -16.78 12.51
C CYS A 289 -18.58 -15.44 11.78
N THR A 290 -18.20 -14.33 12.42
CA THR A 290 -18.27 -12.99 11.85
C THR A 290 -17.34 -12.84 10.63
N LEU A 291 -16.08 -13.27 10.77
CA LEU A 291 -15.08 -13.23 9.70
C LEU A 291 -15.50 -14.10 8.50
N LYS A 292 -16.04 -15.29 8.75
CA LYS A 292 -16.57 -16.21 7.72
C LYS A 292 -17.75 -15.60 6.96
N SER A 293 -18.66 -14.93 7.67
CA SER A 293 -19.76 -14.18 7.04
C SER A 293 -19.22 -13.13 6.06
N LEU A 294 -18.22 -12.33 6.48
CA LEU A 294 -17.58 -11.32 5.64
C LEU A 294 -16.78 -11.91 4.46
N ALA A 295 -16.14 -13.07 4.65
CA ALA A 295 -15.41 -13.82 3.63
C ALA A 295 -16.33 -14.41 2.54
N THR A 296 -17.61 -14.65 2.87
CA THR A 296 -18.63 -15.18 1.96
C THR A 296 -19.70 -14.16 1.55
N ASP A 297 -19.48 -12.87 1.87
CA ASP A 297 -20.49 -11.80 1.72
C ASP A 297 -21.18 -11.82 0.34
N CYS A 298 -22.49 -12.03 0.39
CA CYS A 298 -23.38 -12.12 -0.76
C CYS A 298 -24.31 -10.91 -0.91
N ASN A 299 -24.16 -9.87 -0.07
CA ASN A 299 -25.06 -8.72 -0.03
C ASN A 299 -25.04 -7.93 -1.35
N LYS A 300 -26.09 -8.10 -2.16
CA LYS A 300 -26.20 -7.52 -3.50
C LYS A 300 -26.30 -5.98 -3.51
N HIS A 301 -26.63 -5.35 -2.38
CA HIS A 301 -26.69 -3.90 -2.25
C HIS A 301 -25.31 -3.21 -2.21
N ARG A 302 -24.22 -3.98 -2.03
CA ARG A 302 -22.84 -3.46 -2.08
C ARG A 302 -22.32 -3.41 -3.52
N ALA A 303 -21.27 -2.65 -3.81
CA ALA A 303 -20.64 -2.69 -5.13
C ALA A 303 -19.98 -4.06 -5.37
N LYS A 304 -19.95 -4.51 -6.63
CA LYS A 304 -19.34 -5.81 -7.00
C LYS A 304 -17.85 -5.85 -6.69
N VAL A 305 -17.15 -4.75 -6.93
CA VAL A 305 -15.71 -4.57 -6.66
C VAL A 305 -15.45 -4.69 -5.16
N ASP A 306 -16.19 -3.93 -4.34
CA ASP A 306 -16.07 -3.93 -2.88
C ASP A 306 -16.30 -5.31 -2.28
N ARG A 307 -17.36 -6.01 -2.71
CA ARG A 307 -17.60 -7.40 -2.28
C ARG A 307 -16.44 -8.32 -2.63
N ARG A 308 -15.87 -8.19 -3.82
CA ARG A 308 -14.75 -9.04 -4.26
C ARG A 308 -13.51 -8.77 -3.39
N LYS A 309 -13.18 -7.49 -3.15
CA LYS A 309 -12.07 -7.07 -2.29
C LYS A 309 -12.25 -7.57 -0.86
N GLN A 310 -13.41 -7.27 -0.25
CA GLN A 310 -13.75 -7.72 1.10
C GLN A 310 -13.63 -9.24 1.23
N ARG A 311 -14.29 -10.02 0.37
CA ARG A 311 -14.21 -11.48 0.44
C ARG A 311 -12.78 -11.99 0.29
N SER A 312 -11.93 -11.32 -0.50
CA SER A 312 -10.53 -11.71 -0.62
C SER A 312 -9.78 -11.52 0.69
N VAL A 313 -9.79 -10.30 1.23
CA VAL A 313 -9.12 -9.97 2.49
C VAL A 313 -9.61 -10.86 3.62
N PHE A 314 -10.92 -11.02 3.77
CA PHE A 314 -11.48 -11.79 4.89
C PHE A 314 -11.25 -13.29 4.82
N ARG A 315 -10.97 -13.87 3.64
CA ARG A 315 -10.48 -15.25 3.57
C ARG A 315 -9.08 -15.39 4.17
N ASP A 316 -8.23 -14.37 4.01
CA ASP A 316 -6.86 -14.40 4.52
C ASP A 316 -6.84 -14.04 6.01
N VAL A 317 -7.64 -13.06 6.44
CA VAL A 317 -7.85 -12.73 7.86
C VAL A 317 -8.41 -13.92 8.63
N LEU A 318 -9.41 -14.62 8.07
CA LEU A 318 -9.99 -15.80 8.73
C LEU A 318 -8.93 -16.89 8.99
N ARG A 319 -8.12 -17.22 7.99
CA ARG A 319 -7.01 -18.19 8.15
C ARG A 319 -5.99 -17.73 9.18
N ALA A 320 -5.62 -16.45 9.16
CA ALA A 320 -4.68 -15.89 10.14
C ALA A 320 -5.22 -15.97 11.59
N VAL A 321 -6.51 -15.69 11.78
CA VAL A 321 -7.14 -15.72 13.11
C VAL A 321 -7.39 -17.15 13.60
N GLU A 322 -7.81 -18.08 12.76
CA GLU A 322 -8.08 -19.48 13.15
C GLU A 322 -6.80 -20.31 13.25
N GLU A 323 -5.91 -20.24 12.25
CA GLU A 323 -4.81 -21.19 12.07
C GLU A 323 -3.43 -20.57 12.36
N GLY A 324 -3.35 -19.24 12.48
CA GLY A 324 -2.06 -18.55 12.54
C GLY A 324 -1.29 -18.56 11.24
N ASP A 325 -1.96 -18.86 10.12
CA ASP A 325 -1.35 -18.95 8.81
C ASP A 325 -1.23 -17.57 8.13
N PHE A 326 -0.19 -17.41 7.32
CA PHE A 326 0.00 -16.31 6.40
C PHE A 326 0.38 -16.85 5.02
N GLN A 327 -0.39 -16.49 4.00
CA GLN A 327 -0.06 -16.86 2.63
C GLN A 327 1.10 -15.99 2.12
N SER A 328 2.32 -16.54 2.11
CA SER A 328 3.51 -15.77 1.69
C SER A 328 3.38 -15.20 0.27
N GLU A 329 3.74 -13.93 0.13
CA GLU A 329 3.77 -13.19 -1.13
C GLU A 329 5.22 -12.91 -1.53
N ILE A 330 5.49 -12.82 -2.84
CA ILE A 330 6.84 -12.53 -3.36
C ILE A 330 6.79 -11.23 -4.15
N ILE A 331 7.47 -10.21 -3.66
CA ILE A 331 7.71 -8.96 -4.38
C ILE A 331 9.02 -9.08 -5.13
N ARG A 332 8.99 -8.83 -6.45
CA ARG A 332 10.20 -8.83 -7.30
C ARG A 332 10.53 -7.40 -7.69
N PHE A 333 11.79 -7.02 -7.50
CA PHE A 333 12.30 -5.68 -7.85
C PHE A 333 13.72 -5.85 -8.37
N GLY A 334 13.97 -5.37 -9.59
CA GLY A 334 15.21 -5.66 -10.30
C GLY A 334 15.48 -7.18 -10.37
N ARG A 335 16.55 -7.61 -9.70
CA ARG A 335 16.99 -9.02 -9.64
C ARG A 335 16.74 -9.67 -8.29
N GLU A 336 16.28 -8.89 -7.34
CA GLU A 336 16.05 -9.31 -5.97
C GLU A 336 14.59 -9.70 -5.78
N ARG A 337 14.35 -10.46 -4.71
CA ARG A 337 13.02 -10.91 -4.30
C ARG A 337 12.89 -10.72 -2.81
N MET A 338 11.81 -10.09 -2.38
CA MET A 338 11.42 -9.97 -0.99
C MET A 338 10.22 -10.86 -0.73
N HIS A 339 10.28 -11.61 0.35
CA HIS A 339 9.15 -12.39 0.85
C HIS A 339 8.39 -11.56 1.86
N ILE A 340 7.09 -11.39 1.62
CA ILE A 340 6.14 -10.94 2.64
C ILE A 340 5.57 -12.21 3.25
N ASP A 341 5.92 -12.48 4.49
CA ASP A 341 5.59 -13.71 5.21
C ASP A 341 4.83 -13.45 6.52
N SER A 342 4.54 -12.19 6.84
CA SER A 342 3.82 -11.78 8.04
C SER A 342 2.89 -10.59 7.79
N TRP A 343 1.91 -10.40 8.67
CA TRP A 343 1.00 -9.24 8.67
C TRP A 343 1.75 -7.95 8.98
N VAL A 344 2.74 -7.99 9.88
CA VAL A 344 3.65 -6.86 10.15
C VAL A 344 4.34 -6.40 8.86
N LYS A 345 4.99 -7.32 8.12
CA LYS A 345 5.68 -6.97 6.87
C LYS A 345 4.72 -6.52 5.80
N ARG A 346 3.53 -7.15 5.69
CA ARG A 346 2.53 -6.76 4.69
C ARG A 346 2.01 -5.35 4.93
N LEU A 347 1.66 -5.02 6.17
CA LEU A 347 1.21 -3.68 6.54
C LEU A 347 2.30 -2.64 6.22
N THR A 348 3.53 -2.89 6.67
CA THR A 348 4.68 -2.01 6.45
C THR A 348 4.91 -1.78 4.95
N TYR A 349 4.94 -2.85 4.15
CA TYR A 349 5.07 -2.76 2.69
C TYR A 349 3.93 -1.98 2.04
N SER A 350 2.68 -2.22 2.44
CA SER A 350 1.53 -1.52 1.88
C SER A 350 1.63 -0.01 2.09
N VAL A 351 2.05 0.42 3.27
CA VAL A 351 2.14 1.85 3.59
C VAL A 351 3.27 2.53 2.81
N PHE A 352 4.43 1.89 2.68
CA PHE A 352 5.52 2.42 1.83
C PHE A 352 5.18 2.36 0.34
N LYS A 353 4.45 1.35 -0.13
CA LYS A 353 3.96 1.28 -1.52
C LYS A 353 3.04 2.47 -1.85
N GLU A 354 2.15 2.86 -0.94
CA GLU A 354 1.31 4.06 -1.09
C GLU A 354 2.12 5.37 -1.05
N LEU A 355 3.15 5.43 -0.20
CA LEU A 355 4.02 6.61 -0.10
C LEU A 355 4.87 6.85 -1.36
N PHE A 356 5.57 5.81 -1.82
CA PHE A 356 6.52 5.90 -2.95
C PHE A 356 5.87 5.69 -4.31
N GLY A 357 4.69 5.06 -4.37
CA GLY A 357 3.99 4.76 -5.61
C GLY A 357 4.85 3.97 -6.59
N SER A 358 5.01 4.49 -7.81
CA SER A 358 5.82 3.88 -8.85
C SER A 358 7.31 3.76 -8.51
N GLY A 359 7.82 4.58 -7.58
CA GLY A 359 9.22 4.52 -7.17
C GLY A 359 9.54 3.47 -6.10
N MET A 360 8.53 2.77 -5.56
CA MET A 360 8.75 1.75 -4.51
C MET A 360 9.79 0.70 -4.91
N GLN A 361 9.76 0.22 -6.16
CA GLN A 361 10.74 -0.76 -6.65
C GLN A 361 12.17 -0.22 -6.65
N TYR A 362 12.34 1.06 -7.00
CA TYR A 362 13.64 1.70 -7.00
C TYR A 362 14.15 1.90 -5.57
N HIS A 363 13.29 2.39 -4.66
CA HIS A 363 13.66 2.53 -3.25
C HIS A 363 14.00 1.18 -2.58
N LEU A 364 13.34 0.08 -2.94
CA LEU A 364 13.74 -1.26 -2.45
C LEU A 364 15.14 -1.67 -2.94
N LEU A 365 15.57 -1.22 -4.12
CA LEU A 365 16.91 -1.52 -4.64
C LEU A 365 17.99 -0.68 -3.95
N THR A 366 17.73 0.60 -3.67
CA THR A 366 18.79 1.57 -3.37
C THR A 366 18.66 2.29 -2.03
N ASN A 367 17.46 2.45 -1.48
CA ASN A 367 17.27 3.16 -0.21
C ASN A 367 17.72 2.29 0.96
N VAL A 368 18.84 2.64 1.58
CA VAL A 368 19.43 1.89 2.71
C VAL A 368 18.42 1.74 3.87
N PHE A 369 17.66 2.80 4.19
CA PHE A 369 16.66 2.76 5.25
C PHE A 369 15.49 1.80 4.92
N LEU A 370 14.96 1.87 3.69
CA LEU A 370 13.89 0.96 3.31
C LEU A 370 14.37 -0.50 3.25
N ARG A 371 15.62 -0.71 2.85
CA ARG A 371 16.25 -2.03 2.85
C ARG A 371 16.48 -2.58 4.25
N SER A 372 16.78 -1.73 5.24
CA SER A 372 16.90 -2.18 6.63
C SER A 372 15.55 -2.57 7.21
N ILE A 373 14.46 -1.86 6.88
CA ILE A 373 13.10 -2.22 7.33
C ILE A 373 12.69 -3.63 6.87
N PHE A 374 13.14 -4.06 5.69
CA PHE A 374 12.77 -5.35 5.10
C PHE A 374 13.90 -6.38 5.14
N ASP A 375 14.97 -6.13 5.90
CA ASP A 375 16.13 -7.02 6.04
C ASP A 375 16.75 -7.47 4.70
N LEU A 376 16.81 -6.57 3.71
CA LEU A 376 17.31 -6.87 2.36
C LEU A 376 18.84 -6.80 2.26
N GLY A 377 19.52 -6.37 3.31
CA GLY A 377 20.96 -6.09 3.29
C GLY A 377 21.33 -4.85 2.47
N PRO A 378 22.62 -4.58 2.24
CA PRO A 378 23.06 -3.39 1.50
C PRO A 378 22.61 -3.44 0.02
N PRO A 379 22.43 -2.27 -0.64
CA PRO A 379 22.14 -2.19 -2.07
C PRO A 379 23.15 -2.99 -2.91
N LEU A 380 22.64 -3.73 -3.89
CA LEU A 380 23.49 -4.46 -4.82
C LEU A 380 24.13 -3.50 -5.83
N LEU A 381 25.41 -3.19 -5.64
CA LEU A 381 26.21 -2.45 -6.61
C LEU A 381 26.65 -3.40 -7.74
N LEU A 382 25.78 -3.63 -8.72
CA LEU A 382 26.09 -4.45 -9.89
C LEU A 382 26.43 -3.55 -11.07
N ASP A 383 27.64 -3.68 -11.60
CA ASP A 383 28.04 -2.99 -12.84
C ASP A 383 27.36 -3.62 -14.07
N ALA A 384 27.36 -2.89 -15.19
CA ALA A 384 26.73 -3.34 -16.43
C ALA A 384 27.31 -4.68 -16.94
N ALA A 385 28.59 -4.94 -16.70
CA ALA A 385 29.26 -6.18 -17.08
C ALA A 385 28.75 -7.39 -16.27
N THR A 386 28.63 -7.25 -14.95
CA THR A 386 28.08 -8.27 -14.04
C THR A 386 26.60 -8.49 -14.32
N ILE A 387 25.88 -7.41 -14.64
CA ILE A 387 24.48 -7.49 -15.10
C ILE A 387 24.38 -8.37 -16.34
N LYS A 388 25.23 -8.16 -17.35
CA LYS A 388 25.25 -8.94 -18.58
C LYS A 388 25.65 -10.40 -18.34
N ALA A 389 26.62 -10.66 -17.47
CA ALA A 389 27.12 -12.00 -17.16
C ALA A 389 26.10 -12.90 -16.45
N MET A 390 25.27 -12.34 -15.58
CA MET A 390 24.22 -13.08 -14.85
C MET A 390 22.94 -13.31 -15.69
N ARG A 391 22.88 -12.85 -16.94
CA ARG A 391 21.70 -13.03 -17.79
C ARG A 391 21.59 -14.48 -18.22
N ILE A 392 20.56 -15.17 -17.74
CA ILE A 392 20.23 -16.53 -18.17
C ILE A 392 19.97 -16.52 -19.69
N PRO A 393 20.70 -17.33 -20.48
CA PRO A 393 20.46 -17.46 -21.92
C PRO A 393 19.01 -17.79 -22.24
N ARG A 394 18.51 -17.29 -23.38
CA ARG A 394 17.11 -17.49 -23.81
C ARG A 394 16.75 -18.98 -23.86
N GLU A 395 17.67 -19.80 -24.35
CA GLU A 395 17.49 -21.26 -24.46
C GLU A 395 17.33 -21.91 -23.09
N GLU A 396 18.20 -21.57 -22.14
CA GLU A 396 18.14 -22.08 -20.77
C GLU A 396 16.82 -21.65 -20.09
N ARG A 397 16.42 -20.38 -20.22
CA ARG A 397 15.13 -19.90 -19.72
C ARG A 397 13.95 -20.64 -20.37
N HIS A 398 14.01 -20.93 -21.67
CA HIS A 398 12.98 -21.70 -22.37
C HIS A 398 12.92 -23.15 -21.86
N MET A 399 14.07 -23.79 -21.66
CA MET A 399 14.17 -25.15 -21.13
C MET A 399 13.63 -25.24 -19.69
N ASN A 400 14.01 -24.29 -18.82
CA ASN A 400 13.51 -24.22 -17.44
C ASN A 400 11.99 -24.02 -17.40
N ASN A 401 11.45 -23.12 -18.23
CA ASN A 401 10.01 -22.90 -18.32
C ASN A 401 9.28 -24.13 -18.90
N SER A 402 9.85 -24.79 -19.90
CA SER A 402 9.31 -26.02 -20.51
C SER A 402 9.28 -27.17 -19.50
N ALA A 403 10.36 -27.36 -18.73
CA ALA A 403 10.44 -28.33 -17.66
C ALA A 403 9.39 -28.05 -16.57
N ALA A 404 9.29 -26.80 -16.10
CA ALA A 404 8.29 -26.39 -15.11
C ALA A 404 6.84 -26.56 -15.63
N PHE A 405 6.59 -26.28 -16.91
CA PHE A 405 5.28 -26.50 -17.54
C PHE A 405 4.94 -28.00 -17.64
N LYS A 406 5.88 -28.83 -18.07
CA LYS A 406 5.73 -30.30 -18.12
C LYS A 406 5.46 -30.87 -16.73
N ALA A 407 6.23 -30.46 -15.72
CA ALA A 407 6.04 -30.89 -14.33
C ALA A 407 4.65 -30.51 -13.80
N ARG A 408 4.22 -29.25 -14.01
CA ARG A 408 2.88 -28.77 -13.63
C ARG A 408 1.76 -29.53 -14.33
N THR A 409 1.95 -29.86 -15.61
CA THR A 409 0.99 -30.62 -16.41
C THR A 409 0.86 -32.05 -15.89
N LYS A 410 1.98 -32.73 -15.61
CA LYS A 410 2.01 -34.07 -15.01
C LYS A 410 1.40 -34.10 -13.59
N ALA A 411 1.66 -33.07 -12.79
CA ALA A 411 1.06 -32.97 -11.44
C ALA A 411 -0.46 -32.77 -11.52
N ARG A 412 -0.93 -31.91 -12.43
CA ARG A 412 -2.36 -31.63 -12.61
C ARG A 412 -3.12 -32.76 -13.29
N SER A 413 -2.52 -33.53 -14.19
CA SER A 413 -3.20 -34.65 -14.88
C SER A 413 -3.72 -35.69 -13.89
N LYS A 414 -2.99 -35.96 -12.80
CA LYS A 414 -3.43 -36.85 -11.71
C LYS A 414 -4.71 -36.40 -11.00
N LEU A 415 -5.05 -35.11 -11.08
CA LEU A 415 -6.20 -34.50 -10.40
C LEU A 415 -7.30 -34.07 -11.38
N ARG A 416 -7.08 -34.18 -12.70
CA ARG A 416 -8.03 -33.72 -13.73
C ARG A 416 -9.24 -34.66 -13.88
N ASP A 417 -9.05 -35.95 -13.64
CA ASP A 417 -10.10 -36.95 -13.81
C ASP A 417 -11.04 -37.06 -12.59
N LYS A 418 -10.86 -36.20 -11.57
CA LYS A 418 -11.66 -36.19 -10.32
C LYS A 418 -13.17 -35.92 -10.55
N ARG A 419 -13.56 -35.45 -11.73
CA ARG A 419 -14.96 -35.20 -12.14
C ARG A 419 -15.33 -35.91 -13.44
N ALA A 420 -14.53 -36.89 -13.87
CA ALA A 420 -14.92 -37.70 -15.01
C ALA A 420 -16.09 -38.59 -14.58
N ASP A 421 -17.22 -38.51 -15.29
CA ASP A 421 -18.29 -39.50 -15.20
C ASP A 421 -17.78 -40.80 -15.83
N VAL A 422 -17.00 -41.54 -15.05
CA VAL A 422 -16.69 -42.93 -15.36
C VAL A 422 -17.92 -43.71 -14.93
N GLY A 423 -18.89 -43.83 -15.84
CA GLY A 423 -20.02 -44.73 -15.63
C GLY A 423 -19.49 -46.14 -15.40
N ASP A 424 -19.88 -46.77 -14.30
CA ASP A 424 -19.71 -48.21 -14.09
C ASP A 424 -20.48 -48.92 -15.21
N PHE A 425 -19.75 -49.47 -16.17
CA PHE A 425 -20.28 -50.35 -17.21
C PHE A 425 -20.15 -51.81 -16.79
#